data_AF-A0A257YYL9-F1
#
_entry.id   AF-A0A257YYL9-F1
#
_cell.length_a   1.000
_cell.length_b   1.000
_cell.length_c   1.000
_cell.angle_alpha   90.00
_cell.angle_beta   90.00
_cell.angle_gamma   90.00
#
_symmetry.space_group_name_H-M   'P 1'
#
loop_
_entity.id
_entity.type
_entity.pdbx_description
1 polymer ?
#
loop_
_entity_poly.entity_id
_entity_poly.type
_entity_poly.pdbx_seq_one_letter_code
_entity_poly.pdbx_strand_id
1 'polypeptide(L)' 'ADENDRFNRGDIEIAGEELEHTPVALQGADCICLAATDAPLRFMGLVPRLAQPFLRI' A
#
# COMPACT_ATOMS: atom_id res chain seq x y z
N ALA A 1 -4.22 -0.74 -9.64
CA ALA A 1 -4.52 -2.16 -9.82
C ALA A 1 -3.33 -2.89 -9.27
N ASP A 2 -3.51 -3.59 -8.16
CA ASP A 2 -2.58 -4.64 -7.78
C ASP A 2 -2.90 -5.89 -8.63
N GLU A 3 -2.21 -7.01 -8.39
CA GLU A 3 -2.43 -8.24 -9.16
C GLU A 3 -3.81 -8.88 -8.92
N ASN A 4 -4.54 -8.47 -7.86
CA ASN A 4 -5.78 -9.13 -7.45
C ASN A 4 -7.04 -8.28 -7.64
N ASP A 5 -6.98 -6.95 -7.64
CA ASP A 5 -8.16 -6.10 -7.65
C ASP A 5 -8.00 -4.69 -8.26
N ARG A 6 -9.17 -4.06 -8.49
CA ARG A 6 -9.27 -2.69 -9.02
C ARG A 6 -10.24 -1.85 -8.20
N PHE A 7 -9.69 -0.88 -7.48
CA PHE A 7 -10.44 0.07 -6.67
C PHE A 7 -10.65 1.40 -7.40
N ASN A 8 -11.88 1.91 -7.34
CA ASN A 8 -12.28 3.24 -7.77
C ASN A 8 -12.54 4.14 -6.56
N ARG A 9 -12.86 5.41 -6.82
CA ARG A 9 -13.21 6.37 -5.78
C ARG A 9 -14.39 5.87 -4.95
N GLY A 10 -14.17 5.71 -3.65
CA GLY A 10 -15.19 5.30 -2.69
C GLY A 10 -15.17 3.80 -2.37
N ASP A 11 -14.42 3.00 -3.14
CA ASP A 11 -14.22 1.59 -2.81
C ASP A 11 -13.29 1.47 -1.60
N ILE A 12 -13.49 0.43 -0.78
CA ILE A 12 -12.75 0.17 0.44
C ILE A 12 -12.11 -1.21 0.34
N GLU A 13 -10.83 -1.27 0.66
CA GLU A 13 -10.09 -2.51 0.84
C GLU A 13 -9.86 -2.77 2.32
N ILE A 14 -9.98 -4.05 2.73
CA ILE A 14 -9.61 -4.50 4.07
C ILE A 14 -8.61 -5.65 3.87
N ALA A 15 -7.40 -5.45 4.37
CA ALA A 15 -6.29 -6.40 4.24
C ALA A 15 -5.74 -6.78 5.61
N GLY A 16 -5.36 -8.05 5.77
CA GLY A 16 -4.69 -8.60 6.94
C GLY A 16 -3.16 -8.60 6.81
N GLU A 17 -2.47 -9.08 7.84
CA GLU A 17 -1.00 -9.14 7.92
C GLU A 17 -0.37 -10.10 6.89
N GLU A 18 -1.14 -11.08 6.43
CA GLU A 18 -0.74 -12.09 5.45
C GLU A 18 -0.73 -11.57 4.00
N LEU A 19 -1.28 -10.39 3.73
CA LEU A 19 -1.33 -9.82 2.39
C LEU A 19 -0.05 -9.04 2.06
N GLU A 20 0.76 -9.59 1.16
CA GLU A 20 1.85 -8.85 0.54
C GLU A 20 1.32 -8.01 -0.63
N HIS A 21 1.15 -6.71 -0.41
CA HIS A 21 0.52 -5.81 -1.39
C HIS A 21 1.50 -4.77 -1.95
N THR A 22 1.45 -4.56 -3.27
CA THR A 22 2.19 -3.51 -3.98
C THR A 22 1.20 -2.63 -4.76
N PRO A 23 0.77 -1.48 -4.20
CA PRO A 23 -0.22 -0.64 -4.87
C PRO A 23 0.36 0.03 -6.11
N VAL A 24 -0.35 -0.10 -7.23
CA VAL A 24 0.01 0.59 -8.49
C VAL A 24 -1.15 1.49 -8.92
N ALA A 25 -0.88 2.77 -9.10
CA ALA A 25 -1.87 3.69 -9.66
C ALA A 25 -2.06 3.41 -11.16
N LEU A 26 -3.32 3.42 -11.62
CA LEU A 26 -3.61 3.36 -13.05
C LEU A 26 -3.26 4.69 -13.73
N GLN A 27 -3.03 4.62 -15.04
CA GLN A 27 -2.79 5.81 -15.84
C GLN A 27 -4.05 6.69 -15.92
N GLY A 28 -3.87 8.02 -15.90
CA GLY A 28 -4.96 8.98 -16.00
C GLY A 28 -4.85 10.05 -14.93
N ALA A 29 -5.95 10.30 -14.22
CA ALA A 29 -5.99 11.24 -13.11
C ALA A 29 -5.25 10.68 -11.87
N ASP A 30 -4.78 11.58 -11.00
CA ASP A 30 -4.09 11.22 -9.77
C ASP A 30 -4.96 10.32 -8.89
N CYS A 31 -4.35 9.24 -8.39
CA CYS A 31 -4.94 8.35 -7.41
C CYS A 31 -4.54 8.83 -6.01
N ILE A 32 -5.52 9.26 -5.21
CA ILE A 32 -5.32 9.63 -3.81
C ILE A 32 -5.98 8.57 -2.95
N CYS A 33 -5.17 7.84 -2.18
CA CYS A 33 -5.63 6.81 -1.25
C CYS A 33 -5.41 7.28 0.19
N LEU A 34 -6.38 6.99 1.06
CA LEU A 34 -6.21 7.09 2.51
C LEU A 34 -6.00 5.67 3.04
N ALA A 35 -4.84 5.42 3.62
CA ALA A 35 -4.55 4.18 4.32
C ALA A 35 -4.54 4.43 5.83
N ALA A 36 -5.13 3.51 6.58
CA ALA A 36 -5.07 3.48 8.03
C ALA A 36 -4.60 2.08 8.47
N THR A 37 -3.59 2.03 9.32
CA THR A 37 -3.03 0.79 9.87
C THR A 37 -3.02 0.86 11.39
N ASP A 38 -3.14 -0.29 12.04
CA ASP A 38 -3.03 -0.44 13.48
C ASP A 38 -1.58 -0.69 13.95
N ALA A 39 -0.68 -1.02 13.01
CA ALA A 39 0.75 -1.19 13.23
C ALA A 39 1.60 -0.54 12.11
N PRO A 40 2.91 -0.30 12.36
CA PRO A 40 3.83 0.18 11.32
C PRO A 40 3.96 -0.78 10.14
N LEU A 41 4.15 -0.24 8.94
CA LEU A 41 4.31 -1.05 7.73
C LEU A 41 5.60 -1.87 7.74
N ARG A 42 5.52 -3.11 7.23
CA ARG A 42 6.66 -4.03 7.09
C ARG A 42 7.06 -4.20 5.62
N PHE A 43 8.09 -3.50 5.19
CA PHE A 43 8.63 -3.65 3.83
C PHE A 43 9.52 -4.89 3.70
N MET A 44 9.23 -5.74 2.72
CA MET A 44 9.98 -6.97 2.45
C MET A 44 11.17 -6.77 1.49
N GLY A 45 11.15 -5.70 0.69
CA GLY A 45 12.25 -5.35 -0.22
C GLY A 45 13.50 -4.87 0.52
N LEU A 46 14.69 -5.25 0.04
CA LEU A 46 15.96 -4.94 0.70
C LEU A 46 16.20 -3.43 0.90
N VAL A 47 15.95 -2.64 -0.15
CA VAL A 47 16.12 -1.17 -0.14
C VAL A 47 15.11 -0.48 0.80
N PRO A 48 13.79 -0.67 0.66
CA PRO A 48 12.82 -0.02 1.55
C PRO A 48 12.97 -0.47 3.00
N ARG A 49 13.39 -1.72 3.26
CA ARG A 49 13.68 -2.21 4.61
C ARG A 49 14.87 -1.49 5.26
N LEU A 50 15.89 -1.12 4.49
CA LEU A 50 17.02 -0.33 4.99
C LEU A 50 16.60 1.12 5.28
N ALA A 51 15.68 1.69 4.50
CA ALA A 51 15.16 3.04 4.69
C ALA A 51 14.13 3.14 5.83
N GLN A 52 13.50 2.01 6.21
CA GLN A 52 12.42 1.91 7.18
C GLN A 52 12.67 2.62 8.53
N PRO A 53 13.87 2.56 9.15
CA PRO A 53 14.13 3.28 10.41
C PRO A 53 14.01 4.81 10.30
N PHE A 54 14.11 5.35 9.08
CA PHE A 54 14.04 6.78 8.80
C PHE A 54 12.65 7.22 8.31
N LEU A 55 11.85 6.28 7.79
CA LEU A 55 10.49 6.51 7.33
C LEU A 55 9.53 6.26 8.51
N ARG A 56 8.88 7.32 9.01
CA ARG A 56 7.96 7.26 10.15
C ARG A 56 6.53 6.91 9.72
N ILE A 57 6.37 5.77 9.05
CA ILE A 57 5.12 5.23 8.51
C ILE A 57 4.94 3.77 8.93
#